data_AF-A0A7Y0FRU1-F1
#
_entry.id   AF-A0A7Y0FRU1-F1
#
_cell.length_a   1.000
_cell.length_b   1.000
_cell.length_c   1.000
_cell.angle_alpha   90.00
_cell.angle_beta   90.00
_cell.angle_gamma   90.00
#
_symmetry.space_group_name_H-M   'P 1'
#
loop_
_entity.id
_entity.type
_entity.pdbx_description
1 polymer ?
#
loop_
_entity_poly.entity_id
_entity_poly.type
_entity_poly.pdbx_seq_one_letter_code
_entity_poly.pdbx_strand_id
1 'polypeptide(L)'
;MDNTLRELLETASAIFIKANESYLFAKYFDTANSDAEKSVIKRPSIRFIQHSLWKNCIIELDKIFGISGVKNDYSFINIFTYIRINQSALFTEMSDYTMLYQKWTELRKSKQPLIVQINNLRKKLYAHTDKGKEKLLSEIDISYIEIEELLKETLSLIKEIYVVLFDTDYDYKPIFYRNVEIVQTIAEKQKLTREERVNQILGKNPRP
;
A
#
# COMPACT_ATOMS: atom_id res chain seq x y z
N MET A 1 17.52 14.53 21.30
CA MET A 1 16.83 13.50 20.50
C MET A 1 17.47 13.48 19.13
N ASP A 2 17.71 12.31 18.57
CA ASP A 2 18.47 12.15 17.33
C ASP A 2 17.64 12.56 16.10
N ASN A 3 17.97 13.71 15.51
CA ASN A 3 17.29 14.22 14.32
C ASN A 3 17.40 13.26 13.13
N THR A 4 18.49 12.51 13.03
CA THR A 4 18.73 11.57 11.92
C THR A 4 17.70 10.44 11.93
N LEU A 5 17.46 9.83 13.09
CA LEU A 5 16.50 8.74 13.21
C LEU A 5 15.07 9.20 12.96
N ARG A 6 14.73 10.40 13.43
CA ARG A 6 13.43 11.02 13.18
C ARG A 6 13.20 11.24 11.68
N GLU A 7 14.17 11.82 10.97
CA GLU A 7 14.10 12.04 9.52
C GLU A 7 13.96 10.72 8.73
N LEU A 8 14.71 9.69 9.14
CA LEU A 8 14.60 8.34 8.54
C LEU A 8 13.20 7.75 8.73
N LEU A 9 12.65 7.85 9.94
CA LEU A 9 11.32 7.33 10.27
C LEU A 9 10.20 8.12 9.59
N GLU A 10 10.31 9.44 9.50
CA GLU A 10 9.35 10.29 8.78
C GLU A 10 9.34 9.96 7.29
N THR A 11 10.53 9.78 6.69
CA THR A 11 10.66 9.39 5.28
C THR A 11 10.06 8.00 5.02
N ALA A 12 10.39 7.02 5.86
CA ALA A 12 9.84 5.67 5.76
C ALA A 12 8.31 5.66 5.96
N SER A 13 7.81 6.47 6.90
CA SER A 13 6.38 6.68 7.16
C SER A 13 5.67 7.26 5.94
N ALA A 14 6.25 8.25 5.27
CA ALA A 14 5.69 8.82 4.05
C ALA A 14 5.61 7.79 2.89
N ILE A 15 6.61 6.92 2.76
CA ILE A 15 6.62 5.82 1.79
C ILE A 15 5.56 4.79 2.14
N PHE A 16 5.44 4.44 3.42
CA PHE A 16 4.41 3.54 3.91
C PHE A 16 3.00 4.07 3.61
N ILE A 17 2.74 5.36 3.88
CA ILE A 17 1.47 6.00 3.57
C ILE A 17 1.15 5.86 2.07
N LYS A 18 2.11 6.17 1.19
CA LYS A 18 1.93 6.02 -0.27
C LYS A 18 1.65 4.57 -0.68
N ALA A 19 2.35 3.60 -0.08
CA ALA A 19 2.11 2.19 -0.32
C ALA A 19 0.67 1.81 0.06
N ASN A 20 0.25 2.19 1.27
CA ASN A 20 -1.08 1.86 1.78
C ASN A 20 -2.20 2.56 1.00
N GLU A 21 -2.03 3.84 0.64
CA GLU A 21 -3.01 4.54 -0.20
C GLU A 21 -3.16 3.87 -1.57
N SER A 22 -2.03 3.53 -2.20
CA SER A 22 -2.05 2.84 -3.49
C SER A 22 -2.77 1.49 -3.38
N TYR A 23 -2.51 0.74 -2.30
CA TYR A 23 -3.24 -0.50 -2.00
C TYR A 23 -4.74 -0.27 -1.84
N LEU A 24 -5.15 0.69 -1.01
CA LEU A 24 -6.56 0.95 -0.73
C LEU A 24 -7.33 1.35 -2.00
N PHE A 25 -6.76 2.23 -2.82
CA PHE A 25 -7.36 2.57 -4.11
C PHE A 25 -7.38 1.39 -5.09
N ALA A 26 -6.30 0.59 -5.16
CA ALA A 26 -6.27 -0.59 -6.03
C ALA A 26 -7.36 -1.59 -5.64
N LYS A 27 -7.49 -1.90 -4.35
CA LYS A 27 -8.55 -2.77 -3.82
C LYS A 27 -9.95 -2.19 -4.06
N TYR A 28 -10.11 -0.89 -3.90
CA TYR A 28 -11.37 -0.19 -4.18
C TYR A 28 -11.80 -0.34 -5.65
N PHE A 29 -10.88 -0.14 -6.60
CA PHE A 29 -11.19 -0.29 -8.03
C PHE A 29 -11.29 -1.75 -8.50
N ASP A 30 -10.96 -2.72 -7.64
CA ASP A 30 -11.13 -4.15 -7.87
C ASP A 30 -12.45 -4.70 -7.31
N THR A 31 -13.02 -4.01 -6.32
CA THR A 31 -14.22 -4.44 -5.58
C THR A 31 -15.47 -3.78 -6.15
N ALA A 32 -16.54 -4.55 -6.37
CA ALA A 32 -17.85 -4.03 -6.74
C ALA A 32 -18.91 -4.50 -5.74
N ASN A 33 -19.77 -3.58 -5.31
CA ASN A 33 -20.89 -3.83 -4.40
C ASN A 33 -22.23 -4.00 -5.13
N SER A 34 -22.25 -3.76 -6.45
CA SER A 34 -23.43 -3.95 -7.30
C SER A 34 -23.06 -4.33 -8.74
N ASP A 35 -24.01 -4.86 -9.50
CA ASP A 35 -23.81 -5.14 -10.93
C ASP A 35 -23.51 -3.88 -11.75
N ALA A 36 -24.08 -2.74 -11.34
CA ALA A 36 -23.80 -1.45 -11.97
C ALA A 36 -22.33 -1.07 -11.78
N GLU A 37 -21.79 -1.18 -10.57
CA GLU A 37 -20.38 -0.96 -10.28
C GLU A 37 -19.48 -1.97 -10.99
N LYS A 38 -19.90 -3.24 -11.08
CA LYS A 38 -19.18 -4.31 -11.80
C LYS A 38 -18.92 -3.94 -13.26
N SER A 39 -19.88 -3.26 -13.91
CA SER A 39 -19.72 -2.76 -15.28
C SER A 39 -18.69 -1.63 -15.38
N VAL A 40 -18.58 -0.80 -14.33
CA VAL A 40 -17.64 0.32 -14.25
C VAL A 40 -16.22 -0.18 -14.04
N ILE A 41 -15.99 -1.06 -13.06
CA ILE A 41 -14.64 -1.54 -12.73
C ILE A 41 -14.00 -2.34 -13.86
N LYS A 42 -14.83 -2.99 -14.70
CA LYS A 42 -14.36 -3.72 -15.90
C LYS A 42 -13.90 -2.81 -17.04
N ARG A 43 -14.16 -1.49 -16.97
CA ARG A 43 -13.73 -0.54 -18.01
C ARG A 43 -12.21 -0.54 -18.14
N PRO A 44 -11.66 -0.49 -19.37
CA PRO A 44 -10.20 -0.46 -19.57
C PRO A 44 -9.49 0.63 -18.78
N SER A 45 -10.07 1.84 -18.69
CA SER A 45 -9.50 2.96 -17.94
C SER A 45 -9.45 2.69 -16.43
N ILE A 46 -10.51 2.13 -15.85
CA ILE A 46 -10.55 1.80 -14.41
C ILE A 46 -9.58 0.68 -14.09
N ARG A 47 -9.52 -0.38 -14.92
CA ARG A 47 -8.52 -1.44 -14.77
C ARG A 47 -7.10 -0.91 -14.89
N PHE A 48 -6.85 0.01 -15.81
CA PHE A 48 -5.53 0.64 -15.94
C PHE A 48 -5.14 1.41 -14.66
N ILE A 49 -6.06 2.18 -14.09
CA ILE A 49 -5.86 2.89 -12.82
C ILE A 49 -5.58 1.88 -11.69
N GLN A 50 -6.44 0.86 -11.53
CA GLN A 50 -6.29 -0.21 -10.54
C GLN A 50 -4.91 -0.88 -10.63
N HIS A 51 -4.51 -1.31 -11.83
CA HIS A 51 -3.20 -1.95 -12.04
C HIS A 51 -2.04 -0.99 -11.76
N SER A 52 -2.16 0.29 -12.11
CA SER A 52 -1.11 1.28 -11.86
C SER A 52 -0.92 1.53 -10.36
N LEU A 53 -2.02 1.61 -9.61
CA LEU A 53 -2.01 1.73 -8.16
C LEU A 53 -1.43 0.49 -7.49
N TRP A 54 -1.84 -0.71 -7.95
CA TRP A 54 -1.25 -1.96 -7.45
C TRP A 54 0.27 -1.99 -7.65
N LYS A 55 0.75 -1.63 -8.84
CA LYS A 55 2.19 -1.53 -9.12
C LYS A 55 2.89 -0.55 -8.20
N ASN A 56 2.30 0.63 -7.97
CA ASN A 56 2.87 1.62 -7.06
C ASN A 56 2.96 1.07 -5.63
N CYS A 57 1.92 0.39 -5.13
CA CYS A 57 1.97 -0.29 -3.83
C CYS A 57 3.18 -1.22 -3.72
N ILE A 58 3.40 -2.08 -4.71
CA ILE A 58 4.51 -3.03 -4.72
C ILE A 58 5.88 -2.33 -4.75
N ILE A 59 6.01 -1.25 -5.55
CA ILE A 59 7.23 -0.46 -5.64
C ILE A 59 7.56 0.21 -4.30
N GLU A 60 6.58 0.82 -3.65
CA GLU A 60 6.78 1.49 -2.35
C GLU A 60 7.04 0.47 -1.23
N LEU A 61 6.39 -0.70 -1.24
CA LEU A 61 6.69 -1.78 -0.29
C LEU A 61 8.12 -2.33 -0.46
N ASP A 62 8.60 -2.48 -1.70
CA ASP A 62 10.00 -2.86 -1.96
C ASP A 62 10.98 -1.82 -1.41
N LYS A 63 10.62 -0.53 -1.35
CA LYS A 63 11.48 0.48 -0.74
C LYS A 63 11.62 0.30 0.77
N ILE A 64 10.56 -0.13 1.45
CA ILE A 64 10.55 -0.34 2.90
C ILE A 64 11.26 -1.65 3.28
N PHE A 65 10.94 -2.73 2.58
CA PHE A 65 11.36 -4.09 2.94
C PHE A 65 12.47 -4.67 2.06
N GLY A 66 12.85 -3.98 0.99
CA GLY A 66 13.76 -4.46 -0.03
C GLY A 66 15.10 -4.91 0.52
N ILE A 67 15.60 -6.02 -0.01
CA ILE A 67 16.82 -6.70 0.44
C ILE A 67 18.09 -6.01 -0.14
N SER A 68 17.95 -5.09 -1.10
CA SER A 68 19.09 -4.37 -1.69
C SER A 68 19.63 -3.32 -0.72
N GLY A 69 20.46 -3.77 0.22
CA GLY A 69 21.05 -2.98 1.31
C GLY A 69 22.09 -1.92 0.92
N VAL A 70 21.94 -1.23 -0.22
CA VAL A 70 22.93 -0.21 -0.66
C VAL A 70 22.31 1.10 -1.14
N LYS A 71 20.98 1.19 -1.39
CA LYS A 71 20.39 2.41 -2.01
C LYS A 71 19.24 3.07 -1.27
N ASN A 72 18.73 2.48 -0.19
CA ASN A 72 17.55 3.00 0.51
C ASN A 72 17.80 3.17 2.01
N ASP A 73 18.35 4.32 2.38
CA ASP A 73 18.65 4.67 3.78
C ASP A 73 17.42 4.57 4.69
N TYR A 74 16.24 4.79 4.12
CA TYR A 74 14.93 4.75 4.80
C TYR A 74 14.24 3.36 4.76
N SER A 75 14.95 2.28 4.40
CA SER A 75 14.41 0.92 4.57
C SER A 75 14.32 0.54 6.04
N PHE A 76 13.39 -0.35 6.41
CA PHE A 76 13.28 -0.83 7.79
C PHE A 76 14.54 -1.59 8.22
N ILE A 77 15.21 -2.30 7.31
CA ILE A 77 16.49 -2.95 7.61
C ILE A 77 17.52 -1.92 8.11
N ASN A 78 17.62 -0.78 7.43
CA ASN A 78 18.56 0.27 7.79
C ASN A 78 18.16 1.01 9.07
N ILE A 79 16.86 1.31 9.24
CA ILE A 79 16.33 1.91 10.46
C ILE A 79 16.58 1.00 11.67
N PHE A 80 16.27 -0.29 11.59
CA PHE A 80 16.53 -1.22 12.68
C PHE A 80 18.02 -1.49 12.91
N THR A 81 18.84 -1.39 11.87
CA THR A 81 20.31 -1.41 12.02
C THR A 81 20.79 -0.18 12.78
N TYR A 82 20.26 0.99 12.46
CA TYR A 82 20.53 2.24 13.15
C TYR A 82 20.13 2.18 14.63
N ILE A 83 18.91 1.74 14.90
CA ILE A 83 18.38 1.56 16.25
C ILE A 83 19.26 0.60 17.05
N ARG A 84 19.68 -0.52 16.46
CA ARG A 84 20.57 -1.50 17.10
C ARG A 84 21.95 -0.92 17.44
N ILE A 85 22.55 -0.15 16.54
CA ILE A 85 23.88 0.45 16.76
C ILE A 85 23.81 1.52 17.86
N ASN A 86 22.71 2.29 17.90
CA ASN A 86 22.54 3.42 18.81
C ASN A 86 21.65 3.11 20.03
N GLN A 87 21.43 1.84 20.36
CA GLN A 87 20.47 1.41 21.37
C GLN A 87 20.68 2.08 22.75
N SER A 88 21.92 2.26 23.19
CA SER A 88 22.24 2.87 24.49
C SER A 88 21.93 4.36 24.57
N ALA A 89 21.84 5.03 23.42
CA ALA A 89 21.48 6.45 23.33
C ALA A 89 19.98 6.67 23.09
N LEU A 90 19.29 5.67 22.53
CA LEU A 90 17.90 5.76 22.12
C LEU A 90 16.92 5.25 23.18
N PHE A 91 17.31 4.28 24.00
CA PHE A 91 16.43 3.66 24.99
C PHE A 91 16.92 3.92 26.40
N THR A 92 15.98 4.32 27.26
CA THR A 92 16.22 4.43 28.71
C THR A 92 16.19 3.04 29.35
N GLU A 93 15.30 2.15 28.89
CA GLU A 93 15.17 0.79 29.36
C GLU A 93 15.50 -0.24 28.25
N MET A 94 16.32 -1.24 28.58
CA MET A 94 16.70 -2.30 27.63
C MET A 94 15.54 -3.24 27.26
N SER A 95 14.50 -3.31 28.10
CA SER A 95 13.24 -4.03 27.85
C SER A 95 12.56 -3.52 26.59
N ASP A 96 12.47 -2.21 26.42
CA ASP A 96 11.78 -1.56 25.28
C ASP A 96 12.48 -1.87 23.96
N TYR A 97 13.81 -1.76 23.94
CA TYR A 97 14.61 -2.16 22.79
C TYR A 97 14.39 -3.64 22.43
N THR A 98 14.43 -4.51 23.43
CA THR A 98 14.34 -5.96 23.24
C THR A 98 12.98 -6.33 22.64
N MET A 99 11.89 -5.76 23.18
CA MET A 99 10.54 -5.97 22.67
C MET A 99 10.40 -5.48 21.22
N LEU A 100 10.83 -4.24 20.93
CA LEU A 100 10.72 -3.64 19.61
C LEU A 100 11.53 -4.43 18.56
N TYR A 101 12.76 -4.82 18.91
CA TYR A 101 13.64 -5.56 18.02
C TYR A 101 13.15 -6.99 17.77
N GLN A 102 12.55 -7.64 18.78
CA GLN A 102 11.92 -8.96 18.63
C GLN A 102 10.74 -8.90 17.65
N LYS A 103 9.82 -7.96 17.83
CA LYS A 103 8.67 -7.77 16.93
C LYS A 103 9.10 -7.54 15.49
N TRP A 104 10.10 -6.71 15.26
CA TRP A 104 10.67 -6.52 13.92
C TRP A 104 11.25 -7.81 13.34
N THR A 105 12.01 -8.56 14.15
CA THR A 105 12.65 -9.81 13.71
C THR A 105 11.59 -10.86 13.36
N GLU A 106 10.52 -10.95 14.15
CA GLU A 106 9.38 -11.85 13.91
C GLU A 106 8.59 -11.45 12.67
N LEU A 107 8.27 -10.17 12.49
CA LEU A 107 7.64 -9.63 11.28
C LEU A 107 8.45 -10.00 10.05
N ARG A 108 9.74 -9.66 10.05
CA ARG A 108 10.64 -9.90 8.93
C ARG A 108 10.73 -11.39 8.61
N LYS A 109 10.86 -12.24 9.63
CA LYS A 109 10.97 -13.69 9.45
C LYS A 109 9.68 -14.29 8.90
N SER A 110 8.53 -13.93 9.47
CA SER A 110 7.23 -14.48 9.08
C SER A 110 6.80 -14.02 7.68
N LYS A 111 7.09 -12.76 7.31
CA LYS A 111 6.75 -12.18 6.01
C LYS A 111 7.87 -12.29 4.97
N GLN A 112 8.98 -12.96 5.29
CA GLN A 112 10.13 -13.10 4.37
C GLN A 112 9.73 -13.65 2.99
N PRO A 113 8.87 -14.69 2.86
CA PRO A 113 8.44 -15.18 1.55
C PRO A 113 7.72 -14.10 0.74
N LEU A 114 6.79 -13.37 1.37
CA LEU A 114 6.06 -12.27 0.74
C LEU A 114 6.98 -11.13 0.31
N ILE A 115 7.94 -10.73 1.16
CA ILE A 115 8.94 -9.70 0.84
C ILE A 115 9.78 -10.10 -0.38
N VAL A 116 10.17 -11.38 -0.49
CA VAL A 116 10.88 -11.89 -1.67
C VAL A 116 10.00 -11.81 -2.92
N GLN A 117 8.72 -12.14 -2.82
CA GLN A 117 7.78 -12.02 -3.93
C GLN A 117 7.59 -10.54 -4.36
N ILE A 118 7.45 -9.61 -3.41
CA ILE A 118 7.38 -8.16 -3.66
C ILE A 118 8.63 -7.70 -4.41
N ASN A 119 9.82 -8.09 -3.96
CA ASN A 119 11.08 -7.74 -4.61
C ASN A 119 11.16 -8.28 -6.05
N ASN A 120 10.74 -9.53 -6.25
CA ASN A 120 10.70 -10.16 -7.57
C ASN A 120 9.68 -9.45 -8.49
N LEU A 121 8.51 -9.08 -7.98
CA LEU A 121 7.50 -8.36 -8.73
C LEU A 121 8.01 -6.97 -9.11
N ARG A 122 8.62 -6.23 -8.18
CA ARG A 122 9.26 -4.95 -8.45
C ARG A 122 10.32 -5.08 -9.53
N LYS A 123 11.23 -6.06 -9.45
CA LYS A 123 12.23 -6.30 -10.50
C LYS A 123 11.58 -6.52 -11.87
N LYS A 124 10.48 -7.28 -11.94
CA LYS A 124 9.73 -7.49 -13.19
C LYS A 124 9.08 -6.21 -13.71
N LEU A 125 8.55 -5.35 -12.82
CA LEU A 125 8.01 -4.04 -13.19
C LEU A 125 9.08 -3.08 -13.73
N TYR A 126 10.34 -3.20 -13.29
CA TYR A 126 11.45 -2.41 -13.82
C TYR A 126 12.13 -3.06 -15.04
N ALA A 127 12.03 -4.38 -15.20
CA ALA A 127 12.60 -5.14 -16.33
C ALA A 127 11.89 -4.88 -17.68
N HIS A 128 11.18 -3.75 -17.82
CA HIS A 128 10.56 -3.28 -19.06
C HIS A 128 11.55 -3.06 -20.23
N THR A 129 12.83 -3.44 -20.10
CA THR A 129 13.86 -3.38 -21.13
C THR A 129 14.24 -4.70 -21.79
N ASP A 130 13.98 -5.89 -21.22
CA ASP A 130 14.52 -7.14 -21.78
C ASP A 130 13.50 -8.28 -22.02
N LYS A 131 13.75 -9.03 -23.11
CA LYS A 131 12.90 -10.03 -23.77
C LYS A 131 12.45 -11.17 -22.83
N GLY A 132 11.17 -11.59 -22.90
CA GLY A 132 10.66 -12.80 -22.24
C GLY A 132 9.32 -12.69 -21.48
N LYS A 133 8.38 -11.85 -21.94
CA LYS A 133 7.22 -11.33 -21.16
C LYS A 133 6.14 -12.34 -20.73
N GLU A 134 5.95 -13.47 -21.40
CA GLU A 134 4.71 -14.26 -21.24
C GLU A 134 4.73 -15.28 -20.09
N LYS A 135 5.91 -15.80 -19.69
CA LYS A 135 6.01 -16.77 -18.58
C LYS A 135 6.14 -16.14 -17.19
N LEU A 136 6.61 -14.89 -17.12
CA LEU A 136 7.00 -14.26 -15.84
C LEU A 136 5.82 -13.69 -15.05
N LEU A 137 4.69 -13.34 -15.69
CA LEU A 137 3.52 -12.77 -15.02
C LEU A 137 2.57 -13.83 -14.45
N SER A 138 2.61 -15.05 -14.96
CA SER A 138 1.79 -16.18 -14.48
C SER A 138 2.31 -16.84 -13.19
N GLU A 139 3.51 -16.45 -12.72
CA GLU A 139 4.20 -17.11 -11.59
C GLU A 139 4.15 -16.32 -10.27
N ILE A 140 3.59 -15.10 -10.27
CA ILE A 140 3.49 -14.29 -9.04
C ILE A 140 2.03 -14.21 -8.63
N ASP A 141 1.72 -14.91 -7.55
CA ASP A 141 0.40 -14.95 -6.92
C ASP A 141 0.51 -14.26 -5.55
N ILE A 142 0.62 -12.93 -5.56
CA ILE A 142 0.51 -12.12 -4.34
C ILE A 142 -0.94 -11.70 -4.22
N SER A 143 -1.62 -12.16 -3.17
CA SER A 143 -3.00 -11.79 -2.91
C SER A 143 -3.12 -10.40 -2.27
N TYR A 144 -4.27 -9.74 -2.47
CA TYR A 144 -4.62 -8.52 -1.75
C TYR A 144 -4.66 -8.72 -0.23
N ILE A 145 -4.94 -9.94 0.24
CA ILE A 145 -5.03 -10.28 1.66
C ILE A 145 -3.64 -10.27 2.31
N GLU A 146 -2.67 -10.93 1.68
CA GLU A 146 -1.29 -10.96 2.19
C GLU A 146 -0.67 -9.56 2.27
N ILE A 147 -0.92 -8.71 1.27
CA ILE A 147 -0.48 -7.31 1.30
C ILE A 147 -1.20 -6.51 2.38
N GLU A 148 -2.50 -6.76 2.61
CA GLU A 148 -3.25 -6.11 3.67
C GLU A 148 -2.67 -6.40 5.05
N GLU A 149 -2.37 -7.67 5.32
CA GLU A 149 -1.77 -8.11 6.57
C GLU A 149 -0.39 -7.48 6.77
N LEU A 150 0.45 -7.50 5.73
CA LEU A 150 1.76 -6.85 5.78
C LEU A 150 1.61 -5.36 6.11
N LEU A 151 0.71 -4.63 5.45
CA LEU A 151 0.47 -3.21 5.70
C LEU A 151 -0.03 -2.94 7.13
N LYS A 152 -0.94 -3.78 7.64
CA LYS A 152 -1.47 -3.66 9.02
C LYS A 152 -0.37 -3.88 10.06
N GLU A 153 0.41 -4.94 9.93
CA GLU A 153 1.50 -5.26 10.85
C GLU A 153 2.61 -4.19 10.77
N THR A 154 2.91 -3.69 9.56
CA THR A 154 3.85 -2.56 9.35
C THR A 154 3.37 -1.29 10.05
N LEU A 155 2.09 -0.93 9.93
CA LEU A 155 1.53 0.22 10.63
C LEU A 155 1.62 0.07 12.15
N SER A 156 1.33 -1.13 12.67
CA SER A 156 1.48 -1.42 14.09
C SER A 156 2.91 -1.21 14.55
N LEU A 157 3.89 -1.69 13.77
CA LEU A 157 5.30 -1.50 14.08
C LEU A 157 5.72 -0.03 14.06
N ILE A 158 5.29 0.75 13.06
CA ILE A 158 5.58 2.20 12.99
C ILE A 158 5.01 2.91 14.22
N LYS A 159 3.74 2.66 14.58
CA LYS A 159 3.11 3.26 15.76
C LYS A 159 3.92 2.99 17.02
N GLU A 160 4.34 1.74 17.20
CA GLU A 160 5.12 1.34 18.35
C GLU A 160 6.50 2.01 18.41
N ILE A 161 7.19 2.14 17.27
CA ILE A 161 8.45 2.89 17.20
C ILE A 161 8.25 4.33 17.69
N TYR A 162 7.18 5.00 17.24
CA TYR A 162 6.90 6.38 17.64
C TYR A 162 6.58 6.52 19.14
N VAL A 163 5.80 5.59 19.69
CA VAL A 163 5.49 5.58 21.13
C VAL A 163 6.77 5.36 21.94
N VAL A 164 7.54 4.33 21.60
CA VAL A 164 8.72 3.95 22.39
C VAL A 164 9.87 4.95 22.27
N LEU A 165 10.14 5.49 21.08
CA LEU A 165 11.30 6.37 20.87
C LEU A 165 11.01 7.86 21.07
N PHE A 166 9.76 8.28 20.88
CA PHE A 166 9.41 9.70 20.86
C PHE A 166 8.35 10.08 21.89
N ASP A 167 7.75 9.12 22.60
CA ASP A 167 6.63 9.34 23.52
C ASP A 167 5.48 10.10 22.83
N THR A 168 5.20 9.74 21.59
CA THR A 168 4.15 10.36 20.76
C THR A 168 3.37 9.33 19.98
N ASP A 169 2.08 9.59 19.80
CA ASP A 169 1.26 8.83 18.86
C ASP A 169 1.64 9.13 17.40
N TYR A 170 1.70 8.08 16.59
CA TYR A 170 1.86 8.24 15.14
C TYR A 170 0.52 8.64 14.50
N ASP A 171 0.44 9.89 14.04
CA ASP A 171 -0.74 10.46 13.39
C ASP A 171 -0.91 9.92 11.95
N TYR A 172 -1.55 8.75 11.86
CA TYR A 172 -1.80 8.10 10.58
C TYR A 172 -3.09 8.61 9.91
N LYS A 173 -2.96 9.47 8.89
CA LYS A 173 -4.07 10.08 8.14
C LYS A 173 -3.97 9.84 6.62
N PRO A 174 -4.34 8.65 6.11
CA PRO A 174 -4.35 8.39 4.67
C PRO A 174 -5.44 9.19 3.95
N ILE A 175 -5.17 9.68 2.74
CA ILE A 175 -6.11 10.40 1.87
C ILE A 175 -7.35 9.55 1.56
N PHE A 176 -7.17 8.23 1.43
CA PHE A 176 -8.27 7.30 1.16
C PHE A 176 -9.41 7.37 2.19
N TYR A 177 -9.14 7.84 3.41
CA TYR A 177 -10.14 8.06 4.46
C TYR A 177 -11.24 9.07 4.07
N ARG A 178 -11.10 9.80 2.95
CA ARG A 178 -12.03 10.86 2.52
C ARG A 178 -13.27 10.38 1.74
N ASN A 179 -13.80 9.18 1.99
CA ASN A 179 -14.97 8.60 1.30
C ASN A 179 -14.88 8.70 -0.24
N VAL A 180 -14.05 7.86 -0.83
CA VAL A 180 -13.89 7.81 -2.29
C VAL A 180 -15.13 7.13 -2.90
N GLU A 181 -16.02 7.91 -3.50
CA GLU A 181 -17.27 7.42 -4.13
C GLU A 181 -17.23 7.43 -5.68
N ILE A 182 -16.03 7.34 -6.26
CA ILE A 182 -15.82 7.47 -7.71
C ILE A 182 -16.61 6.43 -8.51
N VAL A 183 -16.49 5.15 -8.15
CA VAL A 183 -17.16 4.03 -8.84
C VAL A 183 -18.66 4.11 -8.68
N GLN A 184 -19.16 4.41 -7.47
CA GLN A 184 -20.59 4.61 -7.19
C GLN A 184 -21.14 5.77 -8.03
N THR A 185 -20.50 6.94 -7.99
CA THR A 185 -20.92 8.14 -8.75
C THR A 185 -20.98 7.85 -10.25
N ILE A 186 -20.00 7.14 -10.79
CA ILE A 186 -19.96 6.76 -12.22
C ILE A 186 -21.07 5.76 -12.57
N ALA A 187 -21.37 4.82 -11.67
CA ALA A 187 -22.43 3.82 -11.85
C ALA A 187 -23.83 4.46 -11.82
N GLU A 188 -24.08 5.35 -10.85
CA GLU A 188 -25.33 6.09 -10.72
C GLU A 188 -25.60 6.97 -11.94
N LYS A 189 -24.59 7.74 -12.38
CA LYS A 189 -24.73 8.60 -13.56
C LYS A 189 -25.06 7.82 -14.83
N GLN A 190 -24.52 6.61 -14.98
CA GLN A 190 -24.87 5.73 -16.11
C GLN A 190 -26.29 5.21 -16.05
N LYS A 191 -26.75 4.85 -14.86
CA LYS A 191 -28.13 4.39 -14.65
C LYS A 191 -29.11 5.49 -15.06
N LEU A 192 -28.90 6.71 -14.56
CA LEU A 192 -29.70 7.88 -14.92
C LEU A 192 -29.69 8.14 -16.44
N THR A 193 -28.50 8.16 -17.06
CA THR A 193 -28.37 8.37 -18.51
C THR A 193 -29.11 7.29 -19.32
N ARG A 194 -29.11 6.04 -18.85
CA ARG A 194 -29.82 4.94 -19.51
C ARG A 194 -31.33 5.09 -19.37
N GLU A 195 -31.81 5.45 -18.19
CA GLU A 195 -33.24 5.69 -17.92
C GLU A 195 -33.77 6.86 -18.77
N GLU A 196 -33.01 7.95 -18.86
CA GLU A 196 -33.33 9.09 -19.73
C GLU A 196 -33.45 8.68 -21.20
N ARG A 197 -32.48 7.92 -21.71
CA ARG A 197 -32.51 7.41 -23.11
C ARG A 197 -33.70 6.49 -23.34
N VAL A 198 -34.01 5.61 -22.40
CA VAL A 198 -35.17 4.71 -22.50
C VAL A 198 -36.48 5.51 -22.51
N ASN A 199 -36.61 6.52 -21.64
CA ASN A 199 -37.80 7.37 -21.59
C ASN A 199 -37.98 8.19 -22.87
N GLN A 200 -36.88 8.70 -23.45
CA GLN A 200 -36.90 9.38 -24.75
C GLN A 200 -37.38 8.44 -25.87
N ILE A 201 -36.87 7.20 -25.92
CA ILE A 201 -37.28 6.20 -26.93
C ILE A 201 -38.76 5.81 -26.76
N LEU A 202 -39.24 5.68 -25.52
CA LEU A 202 -40.62 5.32 -25.22
C LEU A 202 -41.62 6.49 -25.32
N GLY A 203 -41.18 7.69 -25.74
CA GLY A 203 -42.03 8.87 -25.86
C GLY A 203 -42.61 9.38 -24.55
N LYS A 204 -42.04 8.97 -23.40
CA LYS A 204 -42.42 9.49 -22.08
C LYS A 204 -41.67 10.78 -21.85
N ASN A 205 -42.28 11.92 -22.20
CA ASN A 205 -41.74 13.22 -21.82
C ASN A 205 -41.61 13.29 -20.29
N PRO A 206 -40.48 13.81 -19.75
CA PRO A 206 -40.44 14.17 -18.35
C PRO A 206 -41.58 15.16 -18.11
N ARG A 207 -42.51 14.80 -17.20
CA ARG A 207 -43.55 15.75 -16.79
C ARG A 207 -42.85 16.95 -16.14
N PRO A 208 -43.31 18.17 -16.45
CA PRO A 208 -42.76 19.40 -15.89
C PRO A 208 -42.84 19.43 -14.36
#